data_AF-A0A357Z0P4-F1
#
_entry.id   AF-A0A357Z0P4-F1
#
_cell.length_a   1.000
_cell.length_b   1.000
_cell.length_c   1.000
_cell.angle_alpha   90.00
_cell.angle_beta   90.00
_cell.angle_gamma   90.00
#
_symmetry.space_group_name_H-M   'P 1'
#
loop_
_entity.id
_entity.type
_entity.pdbx_description
1 polymer ?
#
loop_
_entity_poly.entity_id
_entity_poly.type
_entity_poly.pdbx_seq_one_letter_code
_entity_poly.pdbx_strand_id
1 'polypeptide(L)'
;GGSAAVMFKAETQSAGTKTLTVRCVNPDFEAPSAEISRSFTVLASPFEEIAANETKVKASHITALRTAVNTVRNYYGLAPGSWSEEITAGRTEVKNWPLHILEIRTAVGPVIAIINQYSTASGFAVPEPDWEELGTGRPRAAVMNQLAELILSL
;
A
#
# COMPACT_ATOMS: atom_id res chain seq x y z
N GLY A 1 16.29 -15.16 29.82
CA GLY A 1 14.98 -15.41 29.18
C GLY A 1 14.96 -14.63 27.89
N GLY A 2 14.82 -15.30 26.74
CA GLY A 2 14.88 -14.64 25.45
C GLY A 2 13.65 -13.78 25.21
N SER A 3 13.83 -12.51 24.89
CA SER A 3 12.74 -11.67 24.37
C SER A 3 12.42 -12.12 22.95
N ALA A 4 11.48 -13.04 22.78
CA ALA A 4 10.94 -13.31 21.46
C ALA A 4 10.12 -12.09 21.04
N ALA A 5 10.47 -11.46 19.92
CA ALA A 5 9.65 -10.42 19.33
C ALA A 5 8.29 -11.03 18.96
N VAL A 6 7.20 -10.49 19.49
CA VAL A 6 5.84 -10.89 19.12
C VAL A 6 5.38 -9.96 17.99
N MET A 7 5.16 -10.55 16.82
CA MET A 7 4.65 -9.84 15.65
C MET A 7 3.15 -10.12 15.51
N PHE A 8 2.36 -9.06 15.30
CA PHE A 8 0.93 -9.15 15.03
C PHE A 8 0.65 -8.58 13.64
N LYS A 9 -0.05 -9.34 12.81
CA LYS A 9 -0.58 -8.90 11.52
C LYS A 9 -2.08 -9.04 11.58
N ALA A 10 -2.78 -7.92 11.49
CA ALA A 10 -4.23 -7.94 11.43
C ALA A 10 -4.70 -8.59 10.13
N GLU A 11 -5.85 -9.26 10.18
CA GLU A 11 -6.62 -9.58 8.97
C GLU A 11 -7.10 -8.28 8.30
N THR A 12 -7.55 -8.37 7.04
CA THR A 12 -8.12 -7.24 6.31
C THR A 12 -9.20 -6.54 7.12
N GLN A 13 -9.06 -5.22 7.29
CA GLN A 13 -9.98 -4.41 8.09
C GLN A 13 -10.95 -3.64 7.20
N SER A 14 -12.20 -3.55 7.63
CA SER A 14 -13.16 -2.61 7.03
C SER A 14 -12.78 -1.16 7.35
N ALA A 15 -13.17 -0.24 6.47
CA ALA A 15 -12.97 1.19 6.70
C ALA A 15 -13.62 1.68 8.00
N GLY A 16 -13.00 2.68 8.62
CA GLY A 16 -13.46 3.30 9.86
C GLY A 16 -12.40 3.33 10.96
N THR A 17 -12.76 3.90 12.10
CA THR A 17 -11.89 3.98 13.27
C THR A 17 -11.72 2.60 13.91
N LYS A 18 -10.46 2.27 14.21
CA LYS A 18 -10.04 1.04 14.88
C LYS A 18 -9.20 1.40 16.10
N THR A 19 -9.17 0.50 17.08
CA THR A 19 -8.31 0.63 18.26
C THR A 19 -7.50 -0.65 18.42
N LEU A 20 -6.18 -0.50 18.45
CA LEU A 20 -5.24 -1.54 18.81
C LEU A 20 -4.95 -1.43 20.31
N THR A 21 -5.26 -2.49 21.06
CA THR A 21 -4.96 -2.59 22.49
C THR A 21 -3.95 -3.71 22.72
N VAL A 22 -2.87 -3.39 23.44
CA VAL A 22 -1.77 -4.32 23.73
C VAL A 22 -1.53 -4.38 25.24
N ARG A 23 -1.31 -5.58 25.76
CA ARG A 23 -0.83 -5.84 27.11
C ARG A 23 0.13 -7.03 27.10
N CYS A 24 1.05 -7.06 28.05
CA CYS A 24 1.93 -8.18 28.28
C CYS A 24 1.25 -9.19 29.21
N VAL A 25 1.29 -10.47 28.84
CA VAL A 25 0.84 -11.58 29.69
C VAL A 25 2.05 -12.47 29.94
N ASN A 26 2.34 -12.78 31.21
CA ASN A 26 3.36 -13.74 31.57
C ASN A 26 2.66 -14.99 32.16
N PRO A 27 2.79 -16.18 31.54
CA PRO A 27 2.16 -17.39 32.06
C PRO A 27 2.70 -17.82 33.44
N ASP A 28 3.89 -17.36 33.83
CA ASP A 28 4.53 -17.69 35.12
C ASP A 28 4.09 -16.77 36.27
N PHE A 29 3.30 -15.71 36.01
CA PHE A 29 2.80 -14.77 37.03
C PHE A 29 1.30 -14.54 36.88
N GLU A 30 0.59 -14.33 38.00
CA GLU A 30 -0.89 -14.28 38.03
C GLU A 30 -1.52 -13.01 37.41
N ALA A 31 -0.76 -11.90 37.23
CA ALA A 31 -1.31 -10.62 36.79
C ALA A 31 -0.70 -10.09 35.48
N PRO A 32 -1.51 -9.83 34.43
CA PRO A 32 -1.08 -9.13 33.21
C PRO A 32 -0.62 -7.69 33.47
N SER A 33 0.13 -7.11 32.52
CA SER A 33 0.46 -5.67 32.56
C SER A 33 -0.77 -4.80 32.34
N ALA A 34 -0.61 -3.49 32.60
CA ALA A 34 -1.54 -2.48 32.13
C ALA A 34 -1.69 -2.54 30.60
N GLU A 35 -2.86 -2.14 30.11
CA GLU A 35 -3.18 -2.04 28.68
C GLU A 35 -2.72 -0.70 28.10
N ILE A 36 -2.14 -0.75 26.90
CA ILE A 36 -1.83 0.42 26.09
C ILE A 36 -2.71 0.35 24.84
N SER A 37 -3.46 1.43 24.60
CA SER A 37 -4.32 1.56 23.42
C SER A 37 -3.80 2.62 22.44
N ARG A 38 -4.03 2.37 21.15
CA ARG A 38 -3.80 3.31 20.05
C ARG A 38 -4.97 3.25 19.09
N SER A 39 -5.56 4.40 18.79
CA SER A 39 -6.60 4.51 17.77
C SER A 39 -6.02 4.97 16.45
N PHE A 40 -6.54 4.41 15.37
CA PHE A 40 -6.19 4.76 13.99
C PHE A 40 -7.43 4.63 13.10
N THR A 41 -7.36 5.18 11.89
CA THR A 41 -8.47 5.11 10.93
C THR A 41 -8.03 4.33 9.70
N VAL A 42 -8.78 3.29 9.37
CA VAL A 42 -8.66 2.60 8.09
C VAL A 42 -9.48 3.38 7.07
N LEU A 43 -8.83 3.90 6.03
CA LEU A 43 -9.51 4.65 4.98
C LEU A 43 -10.25 3.69 4.04
N ALA A 44 -11.36 4.16 3.44
CA ALA A 44 -11.99 3.43 2.34
C ALA A 44 -11.05 3.40 1.12
N SER A 45 -11.18 2.37 0.27
CA SER A 45 -10.41 2.30 -0.97
C SER A 45 -10.67 3.54 -1.83
N PRO A 46 -9.62 4.27 -2.26
CA PRO A 46 -9.78 5.43 -3.14
C PRO A 46 -9.92 5.02 -4.62
N PHE A 47 -9.88 3.72 -4.93
CA PHE A 47 -9.82 3.20 -6.29
C PHE A 47 -11.21 2.89 -6.84
N GLU A 48 -11.47 3.40 -8.03
CA GLU A 48 -12.60 2.97 -8.87
C GLU A 48 -12.28 1.59 -9.47
N GLU A 49 -13.29 0.74 -9.59
CA GLU A 49 -13.14 -0.58 -10.22
C GLU A 49 -12.82 -0.45 -11.71
N ILE A 50 -11.79 -1.18 -12.17
CA ILE A 50 -11.36 -1.19 -13.57
C ILE A 50 -11.51 -2.61 -14.11
N ALA A 51 -12.65 -2.89 -14.74
CA ALA A 51 -12.92 -4.15 -15.40
C ALA A 51 -12.18 -4.23 -16.75
N ALA A 52 -11.50 -5.36 -16.99
CA ALA A 52 -10.73 -5.58 -18.21
C ALA A 52 -11.63 -5.52 -19.44
N ASN A 53 -11.19 -4.78 -20.46
CA ASN A 53 -11.93 -4.55 -21.72
C ASN A 53 -13.25 -3.77 -21.60
N GLU A 54 -13.68 -3.40 -20.39
CA GLU A 54 -14.91 -2.64 -20.15
C GLU A 54 -14.59 -1.21 -19.70
N THR A 55 -13.82 -1.07 -18.63
CA THR A 55 -13.44 0.24 -18.08
C THR A 55 -12.22 0.78 -18.82
N LYS A 56 -12.38 1.97 -19.42
CA LYS A 56 -11.23 2.71 -19.97
C LYS A 56 -10.44 3.36 -18.84
N VAL A 57 -9.15 3.06 -18.77
CA VAL A 57 -8.24 3.74 -17.85
C VAL A 57 -8.16 5.23 -18.21
N LYS A 58 -8.39 6.10 -17.22
CA LYS A 58 -8.36 7.56 -17.34
C LYS A 58 -7.28 8.16 -16.44
N ALA A 59 -6.96 9.43 -16.68
CA ALA A 59 -6.03 10.21 -15.89
C ALA A 59 -6.28 10.08 -14.37
N SER A 60 -7.55 10.11 -13.96
CA SER A 60 -7.93 10.05 -12.55
C SER A 60 -7.55 8.73 -11.86
N HIS A 61 -7.45 7.62 -12.60
CA HIS A 61 -7.02 6.33 -12.05
C HIS A 61 -5.54 6.37 -11.67
N ILE A 62 -4.70 6.93 -12.53
CA ILE A 62 -3.26 7.04 -12.27
C ILE A 62 -2.99 8.07 -11.17
N THR A 63 -3.72 9.18 -11.15
CA THR A 63 -3.58 10.16 -10.06
C THR A 63 -4.04 9.58 -8.72
N ALA A 64 -5.09 8.75 -8.68
CA ALA A 64 -5.51 8.06 -7.47
C ALA A 64 -4.41 7.14 -6.93
N LEU A 65 -3.73 6.39 -7.80
CA LEU A 65 -2.56 5.57 -7.42
C LEU A 65 -1.43 6.43 -6.84
N ARG A 66 -1.06 7.54 -7.50
CA ARG A 66 -0.02 8.46 -6.99
C ARG A 66 -0.38 9.04 -5.62
N THR A 67 -1.63 9.47 -5.44
CA THR A 67 -2.12 9.99 -4.16
C THR A 67 -2.05 8.92 -3.08
N ALA A 68 -2.55 7.71 -3.35
CA ALA A 68 -2.55 6.61 -2.39
C ALA A 68 -1.12 6.20 -1.98
N VAL A 69 -0.18 6.11 -2.95
CA VAL A 69 1.24 5.87 -2.63
C VAL A 69 1.81 6.97 -1.73
N ASN A 70 1.52 8.24 -2.00
CA ASN A 70 1.97 9.33 -1.14
C ASN A 70 1.37 9.27 0.26
N THR A 71 0.11 8.85 0.41
CA THR A 71 -0.52 8.62 1.72
C THR A 71 0.22 7.53 2.49
N VAL A 72 0.49 6.39 1.86
CA VAL A 72 1.22 5.27 2.49
C VAL A 72 2.66 5.68 2.83
N ARG A 73 3.37 6.35 1.91
CA ARG A 73 4.72 6.88 2.16
C ARG A 73 4.75 7.80 3.37
N ASN A 74 3.81 8.75 3.46
CA ASN A 74 3.71 9.66 4.59
C ASN A 74 3.43 8.93 5.91
N TYR A 75 2.60 7.89 5.90
CA TYR A 75 2.33 7.06 7.09
C TYR A 75 3.63 6.44 7.67
N TYR A 76 4.54 6.00 6.80
CA TYR A 76 5.85 5.47 7.18
C TYR A 76 6.96 6.55 7.27
N GLY A 77 6.62 7.84 7.25
CA GLY A 77 7.58 8.95 7.39
C GLY A 77 8.49 9.18 6.18
N LEU A 78 8.15 8.63 5.01
CA LEU A 78 8.88 8.83 3.76
C LEU A 78 8.41 10.12 3.06
N ALA A 79 9.35 10.80 2.40
CA ALA A 79 9.02 11.92 1.51
C ALA A 79 8.08 11.47 0.37
N PRO A 80 7.24 12.35 -0.20
CA PRO A 80 6.40 12.02 -1.36
C PRO A 80 7.19 11.46 -2.55
N GLY A 81 6.53 10.70 -3.42
CA GLY A 81 7.09 10.25 -4.68
C GLY A 81 7.40 11.42 -5.61
N SER A 82 8.50 11.31 -6.36
CA SER A 82 8.88 12.27 -7.39
C SER A 82 8.21 11.89 -8.71
N TRP A 83 7.42 12.81 -9.26
CA TRP A 83 6.70 12.62 -10.52
C TRP A 83 7.30 13.51 -11.61
N SER A 84 7.52 12.97 -12.80
CA SER A 84 8.07 13.72 -13.94
C SER A 84 7.14 14.81 -14.47
N GLU A 85 5.83 14.60 -14.37
CA GLU A 85 4.81 15.57 -14.79
C GLU A 85 3.51 15.42 -14.00
N GLU A 86 2.71 16.48 -14.02
CA GLU A 86 1.31 16.47 -13.58
C GLU A 86 0.42 15.79 -14.63
N ILE A 87 -0.46 14.90 -14.18
CA ILE A 87 -1.37 14.17 -15.08
C ILE A 87 -2.69 14.93 -15.17
N THR A 88 -2.92 15.59 -16.30
CA THR A 88 -4.15 16.37 -16.55
C THR A 88 -4.92 15.78 -17.72
N ALA A 89 -6.22 15.49 -17.51
CA ALA A 89 -7.10 14.97 -18.55
C ALA A 89 -7.16 15.92 -19.77
N GLY A 90 -7.04 15.36 -20.97
CA GLY A 90 -7.03 16.13 -22.22
C GLY A 90 -5.72 16.88 -22.54
N ARG A 91 -4.72 16.83 -21.66
CA ARG A 91 -3.41 17.47 -21.87
C ARG A 91 -2.26 16.48 -21.85
N THR A 92 -2.19 15.63 -20.83
CA THR A 92 -1.10 14.65 -20.70
C THR A 92 -1.26 13.56 -21.76
N GLU A 93 -0.17 13.26 -22.45
CA GLU A 93 -0.18 12.30 -23.55
C GLU A 93 -0.33 10.87 -23.01
N VAL A 94 -1.34 10.14 -23.49
CA VAL A 94 -1.59 8.75 -23.06
C VAL A 94 -0.37 7.85 -23.27
N LYS A 95 0.47 8.11 -24.29
CA LYS A 95 1.67 7.33 -24.56
C LYS A 95 2.69 7.31 -23.40
N ASN A 96 2.62 8.29 -22.48
CA ASN A 96 3.49 8.38 -21.30
C ASN A 96 3.01 7.50 -20.13
N TRP A 97 1.87 6.83 -20.24
CA TRP A 97 1.35 5.98 -19.18
C TRP A 97 2.36 4.94 -18.64
N PRO A 98 3.25 4.30 -19.44
CA PRO A 98 4.21 3.36 -18.92
C PRO A 98 5.21 4.02 -17.96
N LEU A 99 5.63 5.26 -18.27
CA LEU A 99 6.51 6.05 -17.41
C LEU A 99 5.85 6.30 -16.04
N HIS A 100 4.59 6.75 -16.04
CA HIS A 100 3.87 7.01 -14.79
C HIS A 100 3.72 5.76 -13.92
N ILE A 101 3.51 4.60 -14.54
CA ILE A 101 3.47 3.33 -13.81
C ILE A 101 4.82 2.96 -13.23
N LEU A 102 5.91 3.14 -13.97
CA LEU A 102 7.26 2.87 -13.46
C LEU A 102 7.58 3.76 -12.26
N GLU A 103 7.20 5.04 -12.29
CA GLU A 103 7.38 5.94 -11.15
C GLU A 103 6.61 5.46 -9.92
N ILE A 104 5.38 4.98 -10.08
CA ILE A 104 4.56 4.43 -8.98
C ILE A 104 5.23 3.16 -8.42
N ARG A 105 5.69 2.25 -9.29
CA ARG A 105 6.43 1.03 -8.89
C ARG A 105 7.70 1.36 -8.12
N THR A 106 8.46 2.35 -8.57
CA THR A 106 9.65 2.84 -7.85
C THR A 106 9.27 3.46 -6.51
N ALA A 107 8.17 4.22 -6.43
CA ALA A 107 7.74 4.90 -5.22
C ALA A 107 7.22 3.94 -4.13
N VAL A 108 6.70 2.75 -4.47
CA VAL A 108 6.30 1.75 -3.46
C VAL A 108 7.48 0.95 -2.88
N GLY A 109 8.59 0.83 -3.60
CA GLY A 109 9.75 0.03 -3.17
C GLY A 109 10.26 0.38 -1.76
N PRO A 110 10.51 1.66 -1.43
CA PRO A 110 10.94 2.05 -0.08
C PRO A 110 9.92 1.74 1.02
N VAL A 111 8.61 1.74 0.72
CA VAL A 111 7.57 1.35 1.69
C VAL A 111 7.71 -0.13 2.02
N ILE A 112 7.81 -0.98 0.99
CA ILE A 112 8.01 -2.43 1.13
C ILE A 112 9.28 -2.71 1.95
N ALA A 113 10.37 -1.99 1.66
CA ALA A 113 11.62 -2.13 2.40
C ALA A 113 11.46 -1.79 3.90
N ILE A 114 10.75 -0.71 4.25
CA ILE A 114 10.47 -0.37 5.66
C ILE A 114 9.64 -1.46 6.34
N ILE A 115 8.56 -1.93 5.72
CA ILE A 115 7.72 -2.97 6.31
C ILE A 115 8.54 -4.25 6.56
N ASN A 116 9.37 -4.63 5.60
CA ASN A 116 10.19 -5.84 5.68
C ASN A 116 11.37 -5.76 6.65
N GLN A 117 11.74 -4.55 7.13
CA GLN A 117 12.73 -4.41 8.22
C GLN A 117 12.22 -4.97 9.56
N TYR A 118 10.90 -4.99 9.77
CA TYR A 118 10.32 -5.52 11.00
C TYR A 118 10.32 -7.06 11.03
N SER A 119 10.13 -7.73 9.89
CA SER A 119 10.26 -9.17 9.75
C SER A 119 10.35 -9.59 8.29
N THR A 120 11.19 -10.58 8.00
CA THR A 120 11.27 -11.25 6.69
C THR A 120 10.56 -12.60 6.65
N ALA A 121 9.87 -12.98 7.74
CA ALA A 121 9.10 -14.22 7.77
C ALA A 121 7.93 -14.15 6.76
N SER A 122 7.67 -15.23 6.04
CA SER A 122 6.71 -15.28 4.93
C SER A 122 5.28 -14.85 5.27
N GLY A 123 4.86 -14.95 6.54
CA GLY A 123 3.55 -14.46 6.99
C GLY A 123 3.47 -12.93 7.16
N PHE A 124 4.61 -12.25 7.32
CA PHE A 124 4.71 -10.84 7.66
C PHE A 124 5.32 -9.99 6.56
N ALA A 125 6.32 -10.54 5.86
CA ALA A 125 6.99 -9.84 4.78
C ALA A 125 6.01 -9.56 3.64
N VAL A 126 6.10 -8.36 3.09
CA VAL A 126 5.52 -8.02 1.80
C VAL A 126 6.43 -8.64 0.73
N PRO A 127 5.93 -9.58 -0.08
CA PRO A 127 6.74 -10.22 -1.11
C PRO A 127 7.17 -9.21 -2.17
N GLU A 128 8.25 -9.53 -2.88
CA GLU A 128 8.63 -8.75 -4.06
C GLU A 128 7.50 -8.81 -5.09
N PRO A 129 6.99 -7.67 -5.60
CA PRO A 129 5.89 -7.69 -6.54
C PRO A 129 6.30 -8.30 -7.89
N ASP A 130 5.56 -9.30 -8.34
CA ASP A 130 5.68 -9.86 -9.69
C ASP A 130 4.98 -8.94 -10.70
N TRP A 131 5.67 -7.90 -11.13
CA TRP A 131 5.10 -6.80 -11.89
C TRP A 131 4.49 -7.23 -13.23
N GLU A 132 3.21 -6.91 -13.43
CA GLU A 132 2.52 -7.06 -14.71
C GLU A 132 3.28 -6.35 -15.84
N GLU A 133 3.38 -6.99 -17.00
CA GLU A 133 4.01 -6.36 -18.16
C GLU A 133 3.21 -5.12 -18.59
N LEU A 134 3.90 -4.03 -18.96
CA LEU A 134 3.21 -2.82 -19.41
C LEU A 134 2.57 -3.02 -20.79
N GLY A 135 3.21 -3.81 -21.67
CA GLY A 135 2.78 -3.97 -23.05
C GLY A 135 2.91 -2.67 -23.86
N THR A 136 2.31 -2.66 -25.05
CA THR A 136 2.29 -1.50 -25.95
C THR A 136 0.86 -1.00 -26.16
N GLY A 137 0.69 0.30 -26.42
CA GLY A 137 -0.62 0.89 -26.69
C GLY A 137 -1.31 1.44 -25.44
N ARG A 138 -2.60 1.09 -25.24
CA ARG A 138 -3.45 1.68 -24.19
C ARG A 138 -3.07 1.17 -22.78
N PRO A 139 -3.28 1.96 -21.73
CA PRO A 139 -3.05 1.50 -20.36
C PRO A 139 -3.89 0.25 -20.03
N ARG A 140 -3.25 -0.71 -19.36
CA ARG A 140 -3.85 -2.03 -19.06
C ARG A 140 -4.55 -2.01 -17.70
N ALA A 141 -5.78 -2.53 -17.66
CA ALA A 141 -6.54 -2.73 -16.41
C ALA A 141 -5.76 -3.58 -15.39
N ALA A 142 -5.16 -4.69 -15.83
CA ALA A 142 -4.37 -5.57 -14.98
C ALA A 142 -3.23 -4.84 -14.23
N VAL A 143 -2.52 -3.95 -14.91
CA VAL A 143 -1.44 -3.15 -14.31
C VAL A 143 -1.97 -2.19 -13.24
N MET A 144 -3.12 -1.55 -13.49
CA MET A 144 -3.75 -0.65 -12.53
C MET A 144 -4.26 -1.40 -11.31
N ASN A 145 -4.92 -2.55 -11.52
CA ASN A 145 -5.47 -3.38 -10.46
C ASN A 145 -4.37 -3.97 -9.59
N GLN A 146 -3.28 -4.48 -10.19
CA GLN A 146 -2.12 -4.96 -9.44
C GLN A 146 -1.55 -3.89 -8.50
N LEU A 147 -1.42 -2.65 -8.97
CA LEU A 147 -0.92 -1.56 -8.14
C LEU A 147 -1.91 -1.18 -7.04
N ALA A 148 -3.21 -1.13 -7.36
CA ALA A 148 -4.25 -0.85 -6.39
C ALA A 148 -4.26 -1.90 -5.27
N GLU A 149 -4.25 -3.18 -5.63
CA GLU A 149 -4.21 -4.31 -4.70
C GLU A 149 -2.95 -4.27 -3.83
N LEU A 150 -1.78 -4.03 -4.43
CA LEU A 150 -0.54 -3.88 -3.68
C LEU A 150 -0.67 -2.74 -2.67
N ILE A 151 -1.06 -1.53 -3.11
CA ILE A 151 -1.15 -0.36 -2.22
C ILE A 151 -2.15 -0.60 -1.07
N LEU A 152 -3.27 -1.28 -1.30
CA LEU A 152 -4.25 -1.62 -0.26
C LEU A 152 -3.73 -2.62 0.78
N SER A 153 -2.61 -3.31 0.50
CA SER A 153 -1.97 -4.27 1.40
C SER A 153 -0.79 -3.71 2.22
N LEU A 154 -0.39 -2.45 1.99
CA LEU A 154 0.73 -1.76 2.65
C LEU A 154 0.28 -0.91 3.86
#